data_AF-A0AA88ED33-F1
#
_entry.id   AF-A0AA88ED33-F1
#
_cell.length_a   1.000
_cell.length_b   1.000
_cell.length_c   1.000
_cell.angle_alpha   90.00
_cell.angle_beta   90.00
_cell.angle_gamma   90.00
#
_symmetry.space_group_name_H-M   'P 1'
#
loop_
_entity.id
_entity.type
_entity.pdbx_description
1 polymer ?
#
loop_
_entity_poly.entity_id
_entity_poly.type
_entity_poly.pdbx_seq_one_letter_code
_entity_poly.pdbx_strand_id
1 'polypeptide(L)'
;MSKHYQFKVKRSNSTLLHVICIDNEACPWQLRATRMRGSELLVVKRYDDVHTCSIEIVHGHHRQASSWMIGECVKAKYLDPTNTSYRPREIMRDMQAEFGVSFTYLKAWRRKEAALTSLRGNDTESYNDILLYLIICSLPTL
;
A
#
# COMPACT_ATOMS: atom_id res chain seq x y z
N MET A 1 -14.84 -1.16 15.35
CA MET A 1 -14.25 -1.75 14.14
C MET A 1 -14.36 -0.74 13.00
N SER A 2 -13.25 -0.09 12.64
CA SER A 2 -13.21 0.86 11.53
C SER A 2 -13.28 0.07 10.22
N LYS A 3 -14.31 0.30 9.41
CA LYS A 3 -14.45 -0.35 8.10
C LYS A 3 -13.70 0.50 7.06
N HIS A 4 -12.73 -0.09 6.38
CA HIS A 4 -11.89 0.59 5.39
C HIS A 4 -12.59 0.66 4.02
N TYR A 5 -13.61 1.50 3.91
CA TYR A 5 -14.28 1.75 2.64
C TYR A 5 -13.44 2.64 1.73
N GLN A 6 -13.43 2.31 0.43
CA GLN A 6 -12.71 3.10 -0.56
C GLN A 6 -13.61 4.14 -1.22
N PHE A 7 -13.01 5.29 -1.52
CA PHE A 7 -13.67 6.42 -2.15
C PHE A 7 -12.83 7.02 -3.27
N LYS A 8 -13.50 7.78 -4.15
CA LYS A 8 -12.85 8.59 -5.21
C LYS A 8 -13.35 10.02 -5.17
N VAL A 9 -12.50 10.95 -5.59
CA VAL A 9 -12.87 12.36 -5.76
C VAL A 9 -13.65 12.48 -7.06
N LYS A 10 -14.95 12.78 -6.98
CA LYS A 10 -15.79 13.06 -8.16
C LYS A 10 -15.44 14.42 -8.75
N ARG A 11 -15.29 15.44 -7.89
CA ARG A 11 -14.91 16.81 -8.26
C ARG A 11 -14.12 17.46 -7.12
N SER A 12 -13.05 18.16 -7.46
CA SER A 12 -12.30 19.01 -6.56
C SER A 12 -11.94 20.32 -7.27
N ASN A 13 -12.25 21.45 -6.64
CA ASN A 13 -11.82 22.77 -7.07
C ASN A 13 -11.68 23.69 -5.83
N SER A 14 -11.30 24.95 -6.03
CA SER A 14 -11.09 25.93 -4.95
C SER A 14 -12.31 26.20 -4.06
N THR A 15 -13.51 25.74 -4.46
CA THR A 15 -14.77 26.00 -3.76
C THR A 15 -15.56 24.75 -3.39
N LEU A 16 -15.19 23.58 -3.91
CA LEU A 16 -15.97 22.35 -3.83
C LEU A 16 -15.06 21.13 -3.73
N LEU A 17 -15.33 20.30 -2.74
CA LEU A 17 -14.85 18.93 -2.66
C LEU A 17 -16.06 18.00 -2.68
N HIS A 18 -16.12 17.10 -3.66
CA HIS A 18 -17.14 16.05 -3.74
C HIS A 18 -16.46 14.70 -3.86
N VAL A 19 -16.66 13.88 -2.84
CA VAL A 19 -16.12 12.54 -2.70
C VAL A 19 -17.28 11.54 -2.74
N ILE A 20 -17.11 10.44 -3.46
CA ILE A 20 -18.12 9.38 -3.63
C ILE A 20 -17.48 8.02 -3.41
N CYS A 21 -18.29 6.99 -3.15
CA CYS A 21 -17.79 5.63 -3.13
C CYS A 21 -17.21 5.24 -4.51
N ILE A 22 -16.28 4.30 -4.53
CA ILE A 22 -15.77 3.76 -5.80
C ILE A 22 -16.91 3.13 -6.61
N ASP A 23 -17.76 2.36 -5.93
CA ASP A 23 -18.97 1.72 -6.45
C ASP A 23 -20.20 2.64 -6.36
N ASN A 24 -20.13 3.81 -7.00
CA ASN A 24 -21.18 4.83 -6.93
C ASN A 24 -22.52 4.41 -7.58
N GLU A 25 -22.55 3.31 -8.34
CA GLU A 25 -23.79 2.82 -8.96
C GLU A 25 -24.65 2.06 -7.95
N ALA A 26 -24.03 1.22 -7.12
CA ALA A 26 -24.72 0.45 -6.09
C ALA A 26 -24.61 1.06 -4.68
N CYS A 27 -23.74 2.07 -4.47
CA CYS A 27 -23.46 2.67 -3.17
C CYS A 27 -23.84 4.16 -3.09
N PRO A 28 -24.75 4.56 -2.18
CA PRO A 28 -25.18 5.94 -2.04
C PRO A 28 -24.20 6.82 -1.27
N TRP A 29 -23.13 6.25 -0.72
CA TRP A 29 -22.18 6.99 0.11
C TRP A 29 -21.52 8.13 -0.64
N GLN A 30 -21.58 9.33 -0.05
CA GLN A 30 -20.92 10.52 -0.57
C GLN A 30 -20.69 11.60 0.50
N LEU A 31 -19.65 12.38 0.28
CA LEU A 31 -19.31 13.58 1.06
C LEU A 31 -19.21 14.77 0.11
N ARG A 32 -19.97 15.83 0.38
CA ARG A 32 -19.86 17.10 -0.32
C ARG A 32 -19.52 18.20 0.66
N ALA A 33 -18.39 18.86 0.45
CA ALA A 33 -17.95 20.02 1.20
C ALA A 33 -17.74 21.23 0.28
N THR A 34 -18.06 22.42 0.78
CA THR A 34 -17.92 23.67 0.04
C THR A 34 -17.16 24.70 0.85
N ARG A 35 -16.41 25.57 0.18
CA ARG A 35 -15.66 26.65 0.86
C ARG A 35 -16.60 27.60 1.58
N MET A 36 -16.29 27.89 2.84
CA MET A 36 -16.97 28.90 3.63
C MET A 36 -16.68 30.29 3.05
N ARG A 37 -17.68 31.17 3.01
CA ARG A 37 -17.47 32.54 2.51
C ARG A 37 -16.48 33.28 3.43
N GLY A 38 -15.46 33.90 2.84
CA GLY A 38 -14.46 34.67 3.59
C GLY A 38 -13.43 33.82 4.35
N SER A 39 -13.36 32.51 4.11
CA SER A 39 -12.39 31.62 4.74
C SER A 39 -11.89 30.57 3.75
N GLU A 40 -10.72 30.01 4.02
CA GLU A 40 -10.16 28.86 3.29
C GLU A 40 -10.71 27.51 3.80
N LEU A 41 -11.58 27.53 4.82
CA LEU A 41 -12.17 26.32 5.38
C LEU A 41 -13.27 25.73 4.48
N LEU A 42 -13.26 24.41 4.32
CA LEU A 42 -14.35 23.66 3.70
C LEU A 42 -15.35 23.21 4.76
N VAL A 43 -16.64 23.45 4.50
CA VAL A 43 -17.75 23.01 5.36
C VAL A 43 -18.50 21.88 4.67
N VAL A 44 -18.70 20.78 5.38
CA VAL A 44 -19.51 19.65 4.91
C VAL A 44 -20.97 20.12 4.77
N LYS A 45 -21.50 20.07 3.55
CA LYS A 45 -22.89 20.42 3.22
C LYS A 45 -23.78 19.21 3.09
N ARG A 46 -23.21 18.07 2.71
CA ARG A 46 -23.93 16.80 2.58
C ARG A 46 -23.00 15.66 2.96
N TYR A 47 -23.51 14.75 3.77
CA TYR A 47 -22.82 13.54 4.18
C TYR A 47 -23.84 12.39 4.22
N ASP A 48 -23.72 11.48 3.26
CA ASP A 48 -24.50 10.25 3.23
C ASP A 48 -23.58 9.12 3.74
N ASP A 49 -23.75 8.70 5.00
CA ASP A 49 -22.86 7.76 5.71
C ASP A 49 -23.11 6.27 5.36
N VAL A 50 -24.11 5.99 4.52
CA VAL A 50 -24.54 4.61 4.25
C VAL A 50 -23.69 4.00 3.14
N HIS A 51 -22.83 3.05 3.52
CA HIS A 51 -22.16 2.14 2.58
C HIS A 51 -22.95 0.85 2.40
N THR A 52 -23.49 0.63 1.20
CA THR A 52 -24.12 -0.64 0.78
C THR A 52 -23.15 -1.54 0.02
N CYS A 53 -22.00 -1.02 -0.43
CA CYS A 53 -20.97 -1.83 -1.07
C CYS A 53 -20.36 -2.83 -0.07
N SER A 54 -20.23 -4.10 -0.48
CA SER A 54 -19.47 -5.05 0.31
C SER A 54 -17.98 -4.75 0.18
N ILE A 55 -17.22 -4.96 1.26
CA ILE A 55 -15.75 -4.81 1.25
C ILE A 55 -15.13 -5.75 0.22
N GLU A 56 -15.79 -6.89 -0.04
CA GLU A 56 -15.41 -7.90 -1.01
C GLU A 56 -15.73 -7.50 -2.46
N ILE A 57 -16.75 -6.69 -2.75
CA ILE A 57 -17.05 -6.29 -4.15
C ILE A 57 -16.06 -5.22 -4.66
N VAL A 58 -15.26 -4.62 -3.77
CA VAL A 58 -14.10 -3.79 -4.16
C VAL A 58 -12.85 -4.68 -4.41
N HIS A 59 -13.03 -5.81 -5.10
CA HIS A 59 -11.93 -6.50 -5.77
C HIS A 59 -11.42 -5.59 -6.89
N GLY A 60 -10.40 -4.83 -6.55
CA GLY A 60 -9.75 -3.86 -7.42
C GLY A 60 -8.47 -3.38 -6.78
N HIS A 61 -8.51 -2.38 -5.90
CA HIS A 61 -7.29 -1.83 -5.32
C HIS A 61 -7.55 -1.08 -4.01
N HIS A 62 -7.43 -1.76 -2.86
CA HIS A 62 -6.96 -1.02 -1.68
C HIS A 62 -5.49 -0.71 -1.92
N ARG A 63 -5.18 0.30 -2.74
CA ARG A 63 -3.85 0.50 -3.36
C ARG A 63 -2.68 0.40 -2.38
N GLN A 64 -2.88 0.78 -1.12
CA GLN A 64 -1.92 0.63 -0.03
C GLN A 64 -1.89 -0.78 0.56
N ALA A 65 -3.00 -1.30 1.11
CA ALA A 65 -3.09 -2.66 1.66
C ALA A 65 -2.76 -3.75 0.62
N SER A 66 -3.18 -3.61 -0.65
CA SER A 66 -2.81 -4.53 -1.73
C SER A 66 -1.32 -4.43 -2.06
N SER A 67 -0.72 -3.23 -2.00
CA SER A 67 0.72 -3.08 -2.23
C SER A 67 1.54 -3.73 -1.11
N TRP A 68 1.14 -3.51 0.14
CA TRP A 68 1.78 -4.11 1.31
C TRP A 68 1.61 -5.64 1.33
N MET A 69 0.37 -6.13 1.20
CA MET A 69 0.07 -7.57 1.19
C MET A 69 0.82 -8.29 0.08
N ILE A 70 0.85 -7.74 -1.15
CA ILE A 70 1.64 -8.34 -2.23
C ILE A 70 3.14 -8.27 -1.92
N GLY A 71 3.62 -7.21 -1.25
CA GLY A 71 5.00 -7.13 -0.78
C GLY A 71 5.35 -8.27 0.17
N GLU A 72 4.49 -8.54 1.16
CA GLU A 72 4.66 -9.63 2.11
C GLU A 72 4.57 -11.01 1.45
N CYS A 73 3.66 -11.21 0.49
CA CYS A 73 3.57 -12.47 -0.27
C CYS A 73 4.85 -12.71 -1.09
N VAL A 74 5.39 -11.67 -1.74
CA VAL A 74 6.67 -11.80 -2.46
C VAL A 74 7.82 -12.10 -1.50
N LYS A 75 7.85 -11.45 -0.33
CA LYS A 75 8.86 -11.67 0.71
C LYS A 75 8.81 -13.10 1.25
N ALA A 76 7.62 -13.63 1.54
CA ALA A 76 7.43 -14.99 2.01
C ALA A 76 7.99 -16.03 1.03
N LYS A 77 7.84 -15.81 -0.28
CA LYS A 77 8.40 -16.69 -1.31
C LYS A 77 9.94 -16.68 -1.33
N TYR A 78 10.59 -15.60 -0.93
CA TYR A 78 12.06 -15.54 -0.81
C TYR A 78 12.61 -16.11 0.50
N LEU A 79 11.76 -16.25 1.53
CA LEU A 79 12.12 -16.92 2.78
C LEU A 79 12.02 -18.44 2.69
N ASP A 80 11.31 -18.95 1.68
CA ASP A 80 11.21 -20.39 1.42
C ASP A 80 12.53 -20.93 0.84
N PRO A 81 13.23 -21.84 1.56
CA PRO A 81 14.51 -22.40 1.13
C PRO A 81 14.43 -23.18 -0.19
N THR A 82 13.24 -23.63 -0.57
CA THR A 82 13.00 -24.39 -1.81
C THR A 82 12.96 -23.50 -3.04
N ASN A 83 12.88 -22.17 -2.86
CA ASN A 83 12.52 -21.22 -3.90
C ASN A 83 13.71 -20.35 -4.35
N THR A 84 14.82 -20.98 -4.73
CA THR A 84 16.10 -20.32 -5.06
C THR A 84 16.04 -19.40 -6.29
N SER A 85 15.01 -19.52 -7.14
CA SER A 85 14.88 -18.74 -8.38
C SER A 85 13.52 -18.05 -8.51
N TYR A 86 13.04 -17.32 -7.49
CA TYR A 86 11.84 -16.50 -7.65
C TYR A 86 12.12 -15.23 -8.49
N ARG A 87 11.68 -15.23 -9.75
CA ARG A 87 11.91 -14.19 -10.78
C ARG A 87 10.67 -13.31 -10.97
N PRO A 88 10.82 -12.10 -11.54
CA PRO A 88 9.68 -11.22 -11.83
C PRO A 88 8.54 -11.87 -12.62
N ARG A 89 8.85 -12.80 -13.55
CA ARG A 89 7.82 -13.53 -14.31
C ARG A 89 6.97 -14.45 -13.44
N GLU A 90 7.56 -15.08 -12.43
CA GLU A 90 6.84 -15.96 -11.51
C GLU A 90 6.01 -15.13 -10.53
N ILE A 91 6.53 -13.99 -10.07
CA ILE A 91 5.73 -13.02 -9.31
C ILE A 91 4.49 -12.60 -10.10
N MET A 92 4.62 -12.29 -11.39
CA MET A 92 3.47 -11.93 -12.22
C MET A 92 2.45 -13.07 -12.32
N ARG A 93 2.91 -14.30 -12.55
CA ARG A 93 2.05 -15.49 -12.67
C ARG A 93 1.33 -15.80 -11.36
N ASP A 94 2.06 -15.87 -10.26
CA ASP A 94 1.54 -16.27 -8.96
C ASP A 94 0.55 -15.20 -8.46
N MET A 95 0.83 -13.92 -8.71
CA MET A 95 -0.07 -12.83 -8.32
C MET A 95 -1.36 -12.81 -9.13
N GLN A 96 -1.30 -13.21 -10.40
CA GLN A 96 -2.47 -13.41 -11.23
C GLN A 96 -3.28 -14.64 -10.78
N ALA A 97 -2.62 -15.73 -10.41
CA ALA A 97 -3.26 -16.99 -10.04
C ALA A 97 -3.89 -16.94 -8.63
N GLU A 98 -3.20 -16.35 -7.66
CA GLU A 98 -3.58 -16.35 -6.25
C GLU A 98 -4.46 -15.15 -5.87
N PHE A 99 -4.23 -13.99 -6.50
CA PHE A 99 -4.91 -12.74 -6.15
C PHE A 99 -5.68 -12.10 -7.31
N GLY A 100 -5.64 -12.68 -8.52
CA GLY A 100 -6.25 -12.07 -9.71
C GLY A 100 -5.59 -10.75 -10.14
N VAL A 101 -4.40 -10.42 -9.61
CA VAL A 101 -3.73 -9.14 -9.84
C VAL A 101 -2.74 -9.26 -10.99
N SER A 102 -2.97 -8.47 -12.04
CA SER A 102 -2.04 -8.37 -13.16
C SER A 102 -0.95 -7.33 -12.92
N PHE A 103 0.26 -7.65 -13.37
CA PHE A 103 1.44 -6.79 -13.24
C PHE A 103 2.07 -6.49 -14.59
N THR A 104 2.72 -5.33 -14.67
CA THR A 104 3.75 -5.11 -15.68
C THR A 104 5.06 -5.68 -15.17
N TYR A 105 5.95 -6.10 -16.08
CA TYR A 105 7.26 -6.65 -15.71
C TYR A 105 8.05 -5.72 -14.77
N LEU A 106 8.03 -4.41 -15.04
CA LEU A 106 8.69 -3.42 -14.19
C LEU A 106 8.13 -3.36 -12.77
N LYS A 107 6.80 -3.51 -12.60
CA LYS A 107 6.18 -3.58 -11.26
C LYS A 107 6.63 -4.82 -10.51
N ALA A 108 6.66 -5.97 -11.17
CA ALA A 108 7.13 -7.21 -10.57
C ALA A 108 8.62 -7.12 -10.17
N TRP A 109 9.46 -6.52 -11.02
CA TRP A 109 10.86 -6.26 -10.68
C TRP A 109 11.02 -5.34 -9.47
N ARG A 110 10.27 -4.23 -9.39
CA ARG A 110 10.30 -3.34 -8.21
C ARG A 110 9.86 -4.03 -6.93
N ARG A 111 8.86 -4.94 -6.99
CA ARG A 111 8.43 -5.71 -5.81
C ARG A 111 9.48 -6.72 -5.37
N LYS A 112 10.17 -7.34 -6.33
CA LYS A 112 11.34 -8.17 -6.04
C LYS A 112 12.42 -7.38 -5.31
N GLU A 113 12.84 -6.23 -5.84
CA GLU A 113 13.88 -5.41 -5.21
C GLU A 113 13.47 -4.97 -3.80
N ALA A 114 12.23 -4.50 -3.62
CA ALA A 114 11.72 -4.10 -2.31
C ALA A 114 11.69 -5.25 -1.30
N ALA A 115 11.31 -6.46 -1.72
CA ALA A 115 11.34 -7.64 -0.86
C ALA A 115 12.77 -8.02 -0.46
N LEU A 116 13.71 -7.98 -1.40
CA LEU A 116 15.13 -8.26 -1.13
C LEU A 116 15.75 -7.23 -0.19
N THR A 117 15.47 -5.93 -0.39
CA THR A 117 15.91 -4.87 0.55
C THR A 117 15.31 -5.07 1.93
N SER A 118 14.03 -5.43 2.03
CA SER A 118 13.38 -5.70 3.32
C SER A 118 13.95 -6.94 4.03
N LEU A 119 14.42 -7.94 3.29
CA LEU A 119 15.02 -9.17 3.85
C LEU A 119 16.48 -8.98 4.26
N ARG A 120 17.24 -8.18 3.51
CA ARG A 120 18.66 -7.91 3.80
C ARG A 120 18.84 -6.93 4.96
N GLY A 121 17.79 -6.24 5.39
CA GLY A 121 17.88 -5.13 6.33
C GLY A 121 18.33 -3.84 5.64
N ASN A 122 18.28 -2.73 6.37
CA ASN A 122 18.76 -1.45 5.87
C ASN A 122 20.30 -1.50 5.86
N ASP A 123 20.96 -1.15 4.74
CA ASP A 123 22.42 -1.18 4.62
C ASP A 123 23.12 -0.42 5.79
N THR A 124 22.45 0.60 6.33
CA THR A 124 22.92 1.37 7.49
C THR A 124 23.05 0.56 8.78
N GLU A 125 22.22 -0.46 9.02
CA GLU A 125 22.36 -1.33 10.20
C GLU A 125 23.57 -2.25 10.08
N SER A 126 23.81 -2.81 8.88
CA SER A 126 24.97 -3.69 8.65
C SER A 126 26.30 -2.94 8.75
N TYR A 127 26.37 -1.67 8.32
CA TYR A 127 27.54 -0.82 8.54
C TYR A 127 27.71 -0.43 10.01
N ASN A 128 26.61 -0.17 10.74
CA ASN A 128 26.68 0.13 12.17
C ASN A 128 27.19 -1.07 12.98
N ASP A 129 26.84 -2.30 12.61
CA ASP A 129 27.36 -3.51 13.27
C ASP A 129 28.87 -3.69 13.04
N ILE A 130 29.36 -3.39 11.82
CA ILE A 130 30.80 -3.40 11.51
C ILE A 130 31.52 -2.31 12.32
N LEU A 131 30.93 -1.11 12.43
CA LEU A 131 31.48 -0.02 13.23
C LEU A 131 31.49 -0.34 14.72
N LEU A 132 30.43 -0.96 15.25
CA LEU A 132 30.36 -1.42 16.64
C LEU A 132 31.42 -2.48 16.93
N TYR A 133 31.60 -3.45 16.03
CA TYR A 133 32.62 -4.48 16.16
C TYR A 133 34.03 -3.89 16.17
N LEU A 134 34.32 -2.93 15.28
CA LEU A 134 35.61 -2.23 15.26
C LEU A 134 35.86 -1.42 16.53
N ILE A 135 34.83 -0.78 17.09
CA ILE A 135 34.92 -0.04 18.37
C ILE A 135 35.17 -1.01 19.53
N ILE A 136 34.48 -2.14 19.59
CA ILE A 136 34.66 -3.14 20.65
C ILE A 136 36.06 -3.77 20.58
N CYS A 137 36.56 -4.09 19.39
CA CYS A 137 37.91 -4.66 19.21
C CYS A 137 39.05 -3.64 19.43
N SER A 138 38.76 -2.34 19.47
CA SER A 138 39.76 -1.29 19.72
C SER A 138 39.77 -0.78 21.16
N LEU A 139 38.87 -1.26 22.02
CA LEU A 139 38.93 -1.03 23.46
C LEU A 139 39.90 -2.05 24.10
N PRO A 140 41.01 -1.63 24.72
CA PRO A 140 41.87 -2.53 25.46
C PRO A 140 41.10 -3.11 26.65
N THR A 141 41.03 -4.44 26.71
CA THR A 141 40.45 -5.20 27.82
C THR A 141 41.09 -4.75 29.14
N LEU A 142 40.29 -4.30 30.09
CA LEU A 142 40.65 -4.19 31.51
C LEU A 142 40.65 -5.59 32.15
#